data_AF-A0AAE7J711-F1
#
_entry.id   AF-A0AAE7J711-F1
#
_cell.length_a   1.000
_cell.length_b   1.000
_cell.length_c   1.000
_cell.angle_alpha   90.00
_cell.angle_beta   90.00
_cell.angle_gamma   90.00
#
_symmetry.space_group_name_H-M   'P 1'
#
loop_
_entity.id
_entity.type
_entity.pdbx_description
1 polymer ?
#
loop_
_entity_poly.entity_id
_entity_poly.type
_entity_poly.pdbx_seq_one_letter_code
_entity_poly.pdbx_strand_id
1 'polypeptide(L)' 'MANSCLSLVAPPPIIAPPRRQPFASLRLGVVTAACVTGALLLAPEQPQQQAAICERRQPAAACRVW' A
#
# COMPACT_ATOMS: atom_id res chain seq x y z
N MET A 1 -9.93 -25.64 55.03
CA MET A 1 -9.21 -24.38 55.37
C MET A 1 -8.01 -24.33 54.43
N ALA A 2 -7.83 -23.44 53.47
CA ALA A 2 -8.43 -22.16 53.13
C ALA A 2 -8.41 -22.00 51.59
N ASN A 3 -9.47 -21.42 51.00
CA ASN A 3 -9.50 -21.07 49.58
C ASN A 3 -8.80 -19.72 49.38
N SER A 4 -7.66 -19.72 48.70
CA SER A 4 -6.98 -18.53 48.21
C SER A 4 -7.73 -17.96 47.00
N CYS A 5 -8.58 -16.96 47.23
CA CYS A 5 -9.21 -16.16 46.18
C CYS A 5 -8.42 -14.86 45.98
N LEU A 6 -7.20 -14.96 45.45
CA LEU A 6 -6.46 -13.80 44.94
C LEU A 6 -7.08 -13.40 43.60
N SER A 7 -8.05 -12.50 43.65
CA SER A 7 -8.56 -11.82 42.47
C SER A 7 -7.47 -10.88 41.95
N LEU A 8 -6.78 -11.27 40.88
CA LEU A 8 -6.07 -10.34 40.01
C LEU A 8 -7.11 -9.46 39.31
N VAL A 9 -7.51 -8.37 39.96
CA VAL A 9 -8.15 -7.25 39.25
C VAL A 9 -7.03 -6.50 38.53
N ALA A 10 -6.78 -6.89 37.28
CA ALA A 10 -5.98 -6.08 36.38
C ALA A 10 -6.77 -4.79 36.06
N PRO A 11 -6.17 -3.60 36.16
CA PRO A 11 -6.84 -2.37 35.75
C PRO A 11 -7.17 -2.43 34.26
N PRO A 12 -8.32 -1.84 33.82
CA PRO A 12 -8.68 -1.84 32.41
C PRO A 12 -7.60 -1.09 31.60
N PRO A 13 -7.29 -1.54 30.37
CA PRO A 13 -6.39 -0.79 29.50
C PRO A 13 -7.01 0.58 29.23
N ILE A 14 -6.25 1.64 29.56
CA ILE A 14 -6.61 3.01 29.16
C ILE A 14 -6.45 3.06 27.64
N ILE A 15 -7.53 2.84 26.90
CA ILE A 15 -7.58 3.01 25.45
C ILE A 15 -7.50 4.51 25.18
N ALA A 16 -6.30 5.01 24.88
CA ALA A 16 -6.12 6.38 24.45
C ALA A 16 -6.89 6.62 23.13
N PRO A 17 -7.63 7.73 23.00
CA PRO A 17 -8.31 8.04 21.74
C PRO A 17 -7.28 8.21 20.62
N PRO A 18 -7.56 7.77 19.39
CA PRO A 18 -6.68 8.02 18.25
C PRO A 18 -6.53 9.53 18.09
N ARG A 19 -5.31 10.01 18.32
CA ARG A 19 -4.94 11.41 18.08
C ARG A 19 -5.15 11.68 16.59
N ARG A 20 -6.24 12.36 16.22
CA ARG A 20 -6.47 12.81 14.84
C ARG A 20 -5.30 13.71 14.45
N GLN A 21 -4.38 13.18 13.65
CA GLN A 21 -3.25 13.93 13.11
C GLN A 21 -3.64 14.44 11.72
N PRO A 22 -4.14 15.69 11.58
CA PRO A 22 -4.60 16.22 10.30
C PRO A 22 -3.48 16.22 9.24
N PHE A 23 -2.23 16.31 9.68
CA PHE A 23 -1.06 16.32 8.81
C PHE A 23 -0.69 14.94 8.24
N ALA A 24 -1.13 13.84 8.85
CA ALA A 24 -0.84 12.49 8.35
C ALA A 24 -1.60 12.21 7.04
N SER A 25 -2.86 12.63 6.97
CA SER A 25 -3.71 12.48 5.78
C SER A 25 -3.22 13.35 4.62
N LEU A 26 -2.72 14.56 4.90
CA LEU A 26 -2.17 15.45 3.87
C LEU A 26 -0.90 14.86 3.24
N ARG A 27 0.01 14.32 4.05
CA ARG A 27 1.23 13.66 3.56
C ARG A 27 0.92 12.46 2.69
N LEU A 28 -0.04 11.63 3.12
CA LEU A 28 -0.47 10.48 2.33
C LEU A 28 -1.04 10.93 0.98
N GLY A 29 -1.90 11.94 0.96
CA GLY A 29 -2.47 12.50 -0.28
C GLY A 29 -1.40 13.01 -1.25
N VAL A 30 -0.37 13.72 -0.75
CA VAL A 30 0.74 14.20 -1.59
C VAL A 30 1.56 13.05 -2.17
N VAL A 31 1.87 12.03 -1.36
CA VAL A 31 2.62 10.85 -1.83
C VAL A 31 1.81 10.09 -2.88
N THR A 32 0.52 9.87 -2.65
CA THR A 32 -0.36 9.21 -3.61
C THR A 32 -0.45 9.99 -4.92
N ALA A 33 -0.62 11.31 -4.86
CA ALA A 33 -0.66 12.16 -6.04
C ALA A 33 0.68 12.12 -6.82
N ALA A 34 1.81 12.15 -6.12
CA ALA A 34 3.13 12.03 -6.73
C ALA A 34 3.33 10.67 -7.40
N CYS A 35 2.93 9.57 -6.76
CA CYS A 35 2.99 8.23 -7.32
C CYS A 35 2.09 8.08 -8.56
N VAL A 36 0.86 8.58 -8.51
CA VAL A 36 -0.07 8.53 -9.66
C VAL A 36 0.47 9.36 -10.82
N THR A 37 0.93 10.57 -10.55
CA THR A 37 1.52 11.44 -11.58
C THR A 37 2.77 10.80 -12.18
N GLY A 38 3.65 10.25 -11.33
CA GLY A 38 4.80 9.48 -11.77
C GLY A 38 4.39 8.28 -12.62
N ALA A 39 3.41 7.49 -12.20
CA ALA A 39 2.92 6.35 -12.98
C ALA A 39 2.35 6.76 -14.34
N LEU A 40 1.66 7.90 -14.44
CA LEU A 40 1.18 8.44 -15.72
C LEU A 40 2.33 8.92 -16.62
N LEU A 41 3.35 9.58 -16.05
CA LEU A 41 4.52 10.04 -16.81
C LEU A 41 5.42 8.89 -17.27
N LEU A 42 5.54 7.85 -16.45
CA LEU A 42 6.30 6.64 -16.75
C LEU A 42 5.49 5.61 -17.53
N ALA A 43 4.18 5.81 -17.70
CA ALA A 43 3.36 4.94 -18.53
C ALA A 43 3.94 4.95 -19.96
N PRO A 44 4.17 3.78 -20.56
CA PRO A 44 4.76 3.70 -21.88
C PRO A 44 3.83 4.39 -22.89
N GLU A 45 4.34 5.44 -23.53
CA GLU A 45 3.64 6.23 -24.55
C GLU A 45 3.07 5.36 -25.69
N GLN A 46 3.72 4.23 -26.00
CA GLN A 46 3.34 3.37 -27.13
C GLN A 46 3.51 1.87 -26.80
N PRO A 47 2.55 1.22 -26.13
CA PRO A 47 2.61 -0.20 -25.81
C PRO A 47 2.74 -1.09 -27.07
N GLN A 48 2.09 -0.72 -28.17
CA GLN A 48 2.20 -1.44 -29.45
C GLN A 48 3.64 -1.45 -30.03
N GLN A 49 4.40 -0.36 -29.89
CA GLN A 49 5.79 -0.35 -30.38
C GLN A 49 6.70 -1.26 -29.54
N GLN A 50 6.45 -1.36 -28.24
CA GLN A 50 7.21 -2.23 -27.35
C GLN A 50 6.89 -3.72 -27.59
N ALA A 51 5.62 -4.04 -27.88
CA ALA A 51 5.22 -5.37 -28.29
C ALA A 51 5.94 -5.81 -29.58
N ALA A 52 6.04 -4.94 -30.58
CA ALA A 52 6.73 -5.25 -31.83
C ALA A 52 8.24 -5.55 -31.65
N ILE A 53 8.90 -4.90 -30.67
CA ILE A 53 10.31 -5.18 -30.32
C ILE A 53 10.43 -6.52 -29.58
N CYS A 54 9.51 -6.79 -28.67
CA CYS A 54 9.49 -8.02 -27.87
C CYS A 54 9.19 -9.26 -28.72
N GLU A 55 8.25 -9.17 -29.67
CA GLU A 55 7.89 -10.25 -30.61
C GLU A 55 9.05 -10.68 -31.50
N ARG A 56 10.04 -9.80 -31.70
CA ARG A 56 11.23 -10.12 -32.50
C ARG A 56 12.12 -11.17 -31.81
N ARG A 57 12.00 -11.36 -30.50
CA ARG A 57 12.87 -12.26 -29.72
C ARG A 57 12.10 -13.33 -28.96
N GLN A 58 10.83 -13.07 -28.62
CA GLN A 58 10.03 -13.89 -27.73
C GLN A 58 8.64 -14.16 -28.35
N PRO A 59 8.00 -15.32 -28.06
CA PRO A 59 6.63 -15.58 -28.51
C PRO A 59 5.67 -14.47 -28.06
N ALA A 60 4.78 -14.04 -28.96
CA ALA A 60 3.85 -12.92 -28.77
C ALA A 60 2.99 -13.00 -27.50
N ALA A 61 2.74 -14.21 -27.00
CA ALA A 61 2.05 -14.43 -25.73
C ALA A 61 2.82 -13.87 -24.51
N ALA A 62 4.15 -13.86 -24.54
CA ALA A 62 4.98 -13.30 -23.47
C ALA A 62 4.99 -11.76 -23.47
N CYS A 63 4.79 -11.16 -24.64
CA CYS A 63 4.80 -9.70 -24.80
C CYS A 63 3.47 -9.02 -24.44
N ARG A 64 2.39 -9.79 -24.22
CA ARG A 64 1.06 -9.30 -23.81
C ARG A 64 0.85 -9.19 -22.30
N VAL A 65 1.83 -9.57 -21.48
CA VAL A 65 1.70 -9.62 -20.00
C VAL A 65 2.30 -8.38 -19.31
N TRP A 66 2.58 -7.32 -20.07
CA TRP A 66 3.09 -6.04 -19.57
C TRP A 66 2.05 -4.94 -19.72
#